data_AF-A0A2R6KC87-F1
#
_entry.id   AF-A0A2R6KC87-F1
#
_cell.length_a   1.000
_cell.length_b   1.000
_cell.length_c   1.000
_cell.angle_alpha   90.00
_cell.angle_beta   90.00
_cell.angle_gamma   90.00
#
_symmetry.space_group_name_H-M   'P 1'
#
loop_
_entity.id
_entity.type
_entity.pdbx_description
1 polymer ?
#
loop_
_entity_poly.entity_id
_entity_poly.type
_entity_poly.pdbx_seq_one_letter_code
_entity_poly.pdbx_strand_id
1 'polypeptide(L)' 'MPDTRGNVEVETLLKVVLGLLALLLALELVEVVVGGVLAVLGPLRPLITVAAVVLLVLWLLDRV' A
#
# COMPACT_ATOMS: atom_id res chain seq x y z
N MET A 1 22.63 8.06 37.94
CA MET A 1 21.48 7.89 37.03
C MET A 1 21.52 6.46 36.53
N PRO A 2 20.46 5.64 36.68
CA PRO A 2 20.46 4.34 36.03
C PRO A 2 20.42 4.60 34.52
N ASP A 3 21.48 4.22 33.83
CA ASP A 3 21.60 4.36 32.39
C ASP A 3 20.74 3.26 31.75
N THR A 4 19.45 3.56 31.57
CA THR A 4 18.41 2.61 31.10
C THR A 4 18.47 2.33 29.59
N ARG A 5 19.46 2.90 28.89
CA ARG A 5 19.64 2.71 27.44
C ARG A 5 20.26 1.34 27.18
N GLY A 6 19.50 0.48 26.49
CA GLY A 6 19.96 -0.88 26.16
C GLY A 6 19.48 -1.99 27.09
N ASN A 7 18.43 -1.76 27.89
CA ASN A 7 17.79 -2.81 28.70
C ASN A 7 16.98 -3.84 27.86
N VAL A 8 17.33 -4.04 26.59
CA VAL A 8 16.69 -4.99 25.68
C VAL A 8 17.75 -5.99 25.25
N GLU A 9 17.46 -7.27 25.45
CA GLU A 9 18.35 -8.35 25.07
C GLU A 9 18.60 -8.34 23.55
N VAL A 10 19.83 -8.66 23.15
CA VAL A 10 20.26 -8.68 21.75
C VAL A 10 19.39 -9.62 20.92
N GLU A 11 19.01 -10.77 21.47
CA GLU A 11 18.10 -11.71 20.82
C GLU A 11 16.73 -11.10 20.54
N THR A 12 16.19 -10.33 21.49
CA THR A 12 14.90 -9.63 21.34
C THR A 12 14.99 -8.57 20.26
N LEU A 13 16.07 -7.77 20.24
CA LEU A 13 16.32 -6.80 19.18
C LEU A 13 16.43 -7.47 17.81
N LEU A 14 17.16 -8.59 17.72
CA LEU A 14 17.31 -9.34 16.47
C LEU A 14 15.97 -9.85 15.95
N LYS A 15 15.12 -10.42 16.82
CA LYS A 15 13.77 -10.88 16.45
C LYS A 15 12.90 -9.72 15.97
N VAL A 16 12.95 -8.57 16.63
CA VAL A 16 12.21 -7.38 16.21
C VAL A 16 12.68 -6.91 14.84
N VAL A 17 14.00 -6.79 14.63
CA VAL A 17 14.57 -6.37 13.34
C VAL A 17 14.20 -7.36 12.24
N LEU A 18 14.30 -8.67 12.50
CA LEU A 18 13.90 -9.71 11.55
C LEU A 18 12.40 -9.66 11.24
N GLY A 19 11.56 -9.43 12.23
CA GLY A 19 10.11 -9.26 12.04
C GLY A 19 9.79 -8.03 11.20
N LEU A 20 10.47 -6.91 11.45
CA LEU A 20 10.33 -5.69 10.66
C LEU A 20 10.82 -5.88 9.23
N LEU A 21 11.93 -6.60 9.03
CA LEU A 21 12.43 -6.93 7.70
C LEU A 21 11.44 -7.84 6.95
N ALA A 22 10.87 -8.84 7.62
CA ALA A 22 9.85 -9.70 7.04
C ALA A 22 8.58 -8.90 6.66
N LEU A 23 8.16 -7.96 7.51
CA LEU A 23 7.05 -7.06 7.21
C LEU A 23 7.37 -6.16 6.01
N LEU A 24 8.59 -5.64 5.92
CA LEU A 24 9.04 -4.82 4.80
C LEU A 24 8.97 -5.62 3.49
N LEU A 25 9.48 -6.86 3.48
CA LEU A 25 9.40 -7.75 2.31
C LEU A 25 7.96 -8.09 1.93
N ALA A 26 7.07 -8.25 2.91
CA ALA A 26 5.66 -8.48 2.64
C ALA A 26 5.00 -7.26 1.97
N LEU A 27 5.33 -6.04 2.40
CA LEU A 27 4.84 -4.82 1.77
C LEU A 27 5.38 -4.67 0.34
N GLU A 28 6.67 -4.95 0.13
CA GLU A 28 7.27 -4.94 -1.20
C GLU A 28 6.56 -5.92 -2.15
N LEU A 29 6.23 -7.12 -1.67
CA LEU A 29 5.45 -8.09 -2.45
C LEU A 29 4.06 -7.56 -2.80
N VAL A 30 3.40 -6.87 -1.86
CA VAL A 30 2.11 -6.22 -2.13
C VAL A 30 2.25 -5.14 -3.20
N GLU A 31 3.29 -4.31 -3.14
CA GLU A 31 3.56 -3.28 -4.15
C GLU A 31 3.77 -3.88 -5.54
N VAL A 32 4.51 -4.99 -5.65
CA VAL A 32 4.72 -5.69 -6.92
C VAL A 32 3.40 -6.23 -7.48
N VAL A 33 2.58 -6.87 -6.65
CA VAL A 33 1.29 -7.42 -7.08
C VAL A 33 0.32 -6.32 -7.49
N VAL A 34 0.16 -5.29 -6.67
CA VAL A 34 -0.71 -4.14 -6.95
C VAL A 34 -0.21 -3.41 -8.19
N GLY A 35 1.09 -3.16 -8.30
CA GLY A 35 1.71 -2.56 -9.47
C GLY A 35 1.48 -3.36 -10.74
N GLY A 36 1.57 -4.69 -10.69
CA GLY A 36 1.27 -5.57 -11.81
C GLY A 36 -0.18 -5.47 -12.27
N VAL A 37 -1.14 -5.50 -11.34
CA VAL A 37 -2.57 -5.33 -11.64
C VAL A 37 -2.84 -3.94 -12.25
N LEU A 38 -2.27 -2.89 -11.65
CA LEU A 38 -2.41 -1.53 -12.13
C LEU A 38 -1.74 -1.31 -13.50
N ALA A 39 -0.66 -2.02 -13.81
CA ALA A 39 -0.03 -1.95 -15.13
C ALA A 39 -0.93 -2.52 -16.23
N VAL A 40 -1.65 -3.61 -15.95
CA VAL A 40 -2.64 -4.19 -16.87
C VAL A 40 -3.86 -3.28 -17.03
N LEU A 41 -4.34 -2.68 -15.93
CA LEU A 41 -5.46 -1.73 -15.95
C LEU A 41 -5.06 -0.33 -16.42
N GLY A 42 -3.77 -0.01 -16.45
CA GLY A 42 -3.21 1.30 -16.77
C GLY A 42 -3.67 1.85 -18.12
N PRO A 43 -3.61 1.06 -19.21
CA PRO A 43 -4.14 1.46 -20.51
C PRO A 43 -5.65 1.76 -20.52
N LEU A 44 -6.43 1.13 -19.64
CA LEU A 44 -7.87 1.36 -19.50
C LEU A 44 -8.19 2.54 -18.56
N ARG A 45 -7.22 3.03 -17.79
CA ARG A 45 -7.37 4.18 -16.90
C ARG A 45 -8.02 5.40 -17.55
N PRO A 46 -7.66 5.86 -18.76
CA PRO A 46 -8.37 6.97 -19.41
C PRO A 46 -9.86 6.67 -19.63
N LEU A 47 -10.21 5.44 -20.03
CA LEU A 47 -11.61 5.05 -20.24
C LEU A 47 -12.38 5.00 -18.92
N ILE A 48 -11.77 4.45 -17.86
CA ILE A 48 -12.36 4.43 -16.51
C ILE A 48 -12.58 5.85 -16.00
N THR A 49 -11.61 6.75 -16.20
CA THR A 49 -11.75 8.17 -15.81
C THR A 49 -12.88 8.85 -16.59
N VAL A 50 -12.97 8.63 -17.90
CA VAL A 50 -14.08 9.17 -18.71
C VAL A 50 -15.41 8.61 -18.23
N ALA A 51 -15.51 7.29 -17.99
CA ALA A 51 -16.72 6.67 -17.47
C ALA A 51 -17.11 7.25 -16.10
N ALA A 52 -16.14 7.44 -15.19
CA ALA A 52 -16.37 8.07 -13.91
C ALA A 52 -16.85 9.52 -14.04
N VAL A 53 -16.26 10.31 -14.95
CA VAL A 53 -16.71 11.68 -15.25
C VAL A 53 -18.12 11.68 -15.82
N VAL A 54 -18.44 10.77 -16.74
CA VAL A 54 -19.80 10.63 -17.30
C VAL A 54 -20.80 10.27 -16.21
N LEU A 55 -20.48 9.30 -15.34
CA LEU A 55 -21.33 8.94 -14.21
C LEU A 55 -21.52 10.12 -13.24
N LEU A 56 -20.47 10.88 -12.95
CA LEU A 56 -20.56 12.10 -12.14
C LEU A 56 -21.46 13.15 -12.78
N VAL A 57 -21.35 13.36 -14.10
CA VAL A 57 -22.21 14.31 -14.83
C VAL A 57 -23.67 13.83 -14.83
N LEU A 58 -23.92 12.54 -15.07
CA LEU A 58 -25.26 11.97 -15.07
C LEU A 58 -25.90 12.06 -13.68
N TRP A 59 -25.12 11.79 -12.62
CA TRP A 59 -25.54 11.98 -11.25
C TRP A 59 -25.88 13.45 -10.95
N LEU A 60 -25.03 14.39 -11.40
CA LEU A 60 -25.29 15.83 -11.22
C LEU A 60 -26.56 16.31 -11.93
N LEU A 61 -26.91 15.66 -13.05
CA LEU A 61 -28.13 15.92 -13.81
C LEU A 61 -29.34 15.13 -13.28
N ASP A 62 -29.22 14.43 -12.15
CA ASP A 62 -30.27 13.60 -11.55
C ASP A 62 -30.81 12.51 -12.52
N ARG A 63 -29.92 11.97 -13.37
CA ARG A 63 -30.25 10.94 -14.38
C ARG A 63 -29.86 9.51 -13.98
N VAL A 64 -29.28 9.32 -12.81
CA VAL A 64 -28.84 8.04 -12.23
C VAL A 64 -29.32 7.99 -10.79
#